data_AF-A0A1Y2EL80-F1
#
_entry.id   AF-A0A1Y2EL80-F1
#
_cell.length_a   1.000
_cell.length_b   1.000
_cell.length_c   1.000
_cell.angle_alpha   90.00
_cell.angle_beta   90.00
_cell.angle_gamma   90.00
#
_symmetry.space_group_name_H-M   'P 1'
#
loop_
_entity.id
_entity.type
_entity.pdbx_description
1 polymer ?
#
loop_
_entity_poly.entity_id
_entity_poly.type
_entity_poly.pdbx_seq_one_letter_code
_entity_poly.pdbx_strand_id
1 'polypeptide(L)'
;MGKRKKSSRKPAGPKKNDPLPTQFTCLFCNHEKSVEVKLEKKMGTGDLECKVCGQKFQCGINYLSAPIDVYSEWVDAADAVAKEAGGSRGGPSTSSARPGARQSAADRYANDDEDDRRYAGEGIVEDDDEY
;
A
#
# COMPACT_ATOMS: atom_id res chain seq x y z
N MET A 1 -54.06 -23.28 26.93
CA MET A 1 -52.82 -22.59 27.34
C MET A 1 -51.73 -22.88 26.31
N GLY A 2 -50.95 -21.87 25.89
CA GLY A 2 -49.78 -22.11 25.03
C GLY A 2 -49.42 -20.97 24.10
N LYS A 3 -49.35 -19.73 24.60
CA LYS A 3 -48.88 -18.55 23.85
C LYS A 3 -47.39 -18.70 23.55
N ARG A 4 -47.02 -19.38 22.46
CA ARG A 4 -45.62 -19.41 22.01
C ARG A 4 -45.28 -18.07 21.36
N LYS A 5 -44.53 -17.27 22.12
CA LYS A 5 -44.05 -15.93 21.74
C LYS A 5 -43.13 -16.08 20.52
N LYS A 6 -43.62 -15.67 19.35
CA LYS A 6 -42.81 -15.58 18.13
C LYS A 6 -41.63 -14.67 18.44
N SER A 7 -40.42 -15.23 18.38
CA SER A 7 -39.16 -14.50 18.52
C SER A 7 -39.04 -13.51 17.37
N SER A 8 -39.69 -12.35 17.52
CA SER A 8 -39.48 -11.17 16.68
C SER A 8 -38.17 -10.51 17.12
N ARG A 9 -37.06 -11.21 16.91
CA ARG A 9 -35.74 -10.60 17.00
C ARG A 9 -35.60 -9.82 15.70
N LYS A 10 -36.00 -8.54 15.73
CA LYS A 10 -35.85 -7.62 14.61
C LYS A 10 -34.39 -7.70 14.14
N PRO A 11 -34.12 -7.86 12.83
CA PRO A 11 -32.76 -7.82 12.33
C PRO A 11 -32.14 -6.50 12.80
N ALA A 12 -30.96 -6.59 13.41
CA ALA A 12 -30.20 -5.42 13.81
C ALA A 12 -30.05 -4.55 12.56
N GLY A 13 -30.59 -3.32 12.63
CA GLY A 13 -30.58 -2.40 11.50
C GLY A 13 -29.15 -2.20 10.98
N PRO A 14 -29.00 -1.82 9.71
CA PRO A 14 -27.69 -1.62 9.11
C PRO A 14 -26.87 -0.69 10.00
N LYS A 15 -25.71 -1.19 10.45
CA LYS A 15 -24.75 -0.39 11.20
C LYS A 15 -24.37 0.76 10.29
N LYS A 16 -24.76 1.97 10.69
CA LYS A 16 -24.34 3.23 10.07
C LYS A 16 -22.81 3.24 10.18
N ASN A 17 -22.15 3.04 9.04
CA ASN A 17 -20.71 3.17 8.95
C ASN A 17 -20.38 4.62 9.29
N ASP A 18 -19.66 4.83 10.38
CA ASP A 18 -19.18 6.17 10.73
C ASP A 18 -18.37 6.71 9.53
N PRO A 19 -18.59 7.98 9.15
CA PRO A 19 -17.93 8.55 7.99
C PRO A 19 -16.42 8.51 8.20
N LEU A 20 -15.70 7.89 7.26
CA LEU A 20 -14.24 7.88 7.29
C LEU A 20 -13.72 9.32 7.29
N PRO A 21 -12.63 9.60 8.01
CA PRO A 21 -12.04 10.93 8.03
C PRO A 21 -11.59 11.30 6.62
N THR A 22 -12.06 12.45 6.13
CA THR A 22 -11.66 13.06 4.86
C THR A 22 -10.64 14.18 5.07
N GLN A 23 -10.17 14.37 6.30
CA GLN A 23 -9.29 15.47 6.69
C GLN A 23 -7.87 14.95 6.88
N PHE A 24 -6.96 15.38 6.01
CA PHE A 24 -5.55 15.02 6.06
C PHE A 24 -4.66 16.26 6.17
N THR A 25 -3.40 16.05 6.54
CA THR A 25 -2.38 17.10 6.62
C THR A 25 -1.76 17.33 5.25
N CYS A 26 -1.54 18.58 4.85
CA CYS A 26 -0.87 18.85 3.58
C CYS A 26 0.65 18.61 3.67
N LEU A 27 1.23 17.92 2.70
CA LEU A 27 2.67 17.61 2.64
C LEU A 27 3.55 18.83 2.37
N PHE A 28 3.00 19.90 1.80
CA PHE A 28 3.78 21.06 1.35
C PHE A 28 3.68 22.24 2.32
N CYS A 29 2.47 22.57 2.80
CA CYS A 29 2.28 23.67 3.75
C CYS A 29 2.15 23.20 5.20
N ASN A 30 2.17 21.88 5.46
CA ASN A 30 2.16 21.26 6.78
C ASN A 30 1.02 21.73 7.71
N HIS A 31 -0.11 22.16 7.14
CA HIS A 31 -1.31 22.46 7.91
C HIS A 31 -2.14 21.20 8.11
N GLU A 32 -2.58 20.97 9.34
CA GLU A 32 -3.48 19.88 9.67
C GLU A 32 -4.88 20.13 9.09
N LYS A 33 -5.57 19.06 8.66
CA LYS A 33 -6.94 19.11 8.15
C LYS A 33 -7.16 20.09 6.99
N SER A 34 -6.09 20.44 6.28
CA SER A 34 -6.14 21.42 5.18
C SER A 34 -6.49 20.80 3.84
N VAL A 35 -6.41 19.47 3.73
CA VAL A 35 -6.66 18.72 2.51
C VAL A 35 -8.10 18.19 2.49
N GLU A 36 -8.80 18.46 1.39
CA GLU A 36 -10.13 17.91 1.10
C GLU A 36 -10.03 16.92 -0.08
N VAL A 37 -10.65 15.76 0.08
CA VAL A 37 -10.66 14.68 -0.92
C VAL A 37 -12.07 14.47 -1.44
N LYS A 38 -12.24 14.52 -2.76
CA LYS A 38 -13.50 14.28 -3.46
C LYS A 38 -13.37 13.03 -4.32
N LEU A 39 -14.23 12.04 -4.09
CA LEU A 39 -14.20 10.76 -4.80
C LEU A 39 -15.33 10.68 -5.83
N GLU A 40 -15.00 10.72 -7.12
CA GLU A 40 -15.94 10.52 -8.22
C GLU A 40 -15.96 9.06 -8.66
N LYS A 41 -16.62 8.20 -7.86
CA LYS A 41 -16.71 6.75 -8.09
C LYS A 41 -17.30 6.35 -9.45
N LYS A 42 -18.10 7.23 -10.07
CA LYS A 42 -18.67 7.00 -11.40
C LYS A 42 -17.65 7.15 -12.52
N MET A 43 -16.71 8.07 -12.33
CA MET A 43 -15.64 8.35 -13.29
C MET A 43 -14.37 7.55 -12.96
N GLY A 44 -14.32 6.92 -11.78
CA GLY A 44 -13.13 6.21 -11.30
C GLY A 44 -11.98 7.18 -11.03
N THR A 45 -12.29 8.43 -10.66
CA THR A 45 -11.30 9.48 -10.42
C THR A 45 -11.46 10.05 -9.01
N GLY A 46 -10.34 10.23 -8.31
CA GLY A 46 -10.26 10.90 -7.02
C GLY A 46 -9.50 12.21 -7.13
N ASP A 47 -10.10 13.30 -6.64
CA ASP A 47 -9.51 14.63 -6.61
C ASP A 47 -9.13 14.99 -5.17
N LEU A 48 -7.98 15.64 -5.01
CA LEU A 48 -7.45 16.14 -3.75
C LEU A 48 -7.10 17.61 -3.91
N GLU A 49 -7.59 18.46 -3.00
CA GLU A 49 -7.29 19.90 -2.99
C GLU A 49 -6.89 20.38 -1.58
N CYS A 50 -5.77 21.10 -1.47
CA CYS A 50 -5.38 21.76 -0.23
C CYS A 50 -5.93 23.20 -0.16
N LYS A 51 -6.70 23.53 0.87
CA LYS A 51 -7.32 24.86 1.06
C LYS A 51 -6.33 25.98 1.41
N VAL A 52 -5.13 25.63 1.84
CA VAL A 52 -4.12 26.62 2.30
C VAL A 52 -3.14 26.97 1.20
N CYS A 53 -2.49 25.97 0.57
CA CYS A 53 -1.53 26.20 -0.51
C CYS A 53 -2.14 26.10 -1.93
N GLY A 54 -3.39 25.62 -2.06
CA GLY A 54 -4.08 25.54 -3.36
C GLY A 54 -3.61 24.41 -4.27
N GLN A 55 -2.81 23.46 -3.78
CA GLN A 55 -2.37 22.33 -4.60
C GLN A 55 -3.52 21.38 -4.90
N LYS A 56 -3.54 20.90 -6.14
CA LYS A 56 -4.54 19.96 -6.67
C LYS A 56 -3.85 18.72 -7.19
N PHE A 57 -4.42 17.56 -6.90
CA PHE A 57 -3.94 16.28 -7.38
C PHE A 57 -5.12 15.41 -7.78
N GLN A 58 -4.96 14.63 -8.84
CA GLN A 58 -5.98 13.75 -9.38
C GLN A 58 -5.36 12.36 -9.60
N CYS A 59 -6.02 11.32 -9.11
CA CYS A 59 -5.60 9.93 -9.33
C CYS A 59 -6.77 9.03 -9.71
N GLY A 60 -6.44 7.82 -10.16
CA GLY A 60 -7.43 6.79 -10.50
C GLY A 60 -7.91 6.06 -9.24
N ILE A 61 -9.23 5.90 -9.08
CA ILE A 61 -9.83 5.21 -7.93
C ILE A 61 -10.75 4.08 -8.35
N ASN A 62 -10.93 3.13 -7.45
CA ASN A 62 -11.85 2.00 -7.59
C ASN A 62 -13.05 2.10 -6.61
N TYR A 63 -14.03 1.21 -6.70
CA TYR A 63 -15.21 1.20 -5.83
C TYR A 63 -14.90 0.90 -4.36
N LEU A 64 -13.79 0.22 -4.09
CA LEU A 64 -13.26 -0.03 -2.74
C LEU A 64 -12.42 1.11 -2.20
N SER A 65 -12.07 2.10 -3.04
CA SER A 65 -11.18 3.16 -2.64
C SER A 65 -11.85 4.12 -1.66
N ALA A 66 -11.07 4.47 -0.65
CA ALA A 66 -11.38 5.40 0.42
C ALA A 66 -10.54 6.68 0.26
N PRO A 67 -10.90 7.76 0.97
CA PRO A 67 -10.16 9.03 0.90
C PRO A 67 -8.66 8.90 1.24
N ILE A 68 -8.31 7.91 2.08
CA ILE A 68 -6.92 7.63 2.45
C ILE A 68 -6.10 7.12 1.26
N ASP A 69 -6.70 6.35 0.34
CA ASP A 69 -5.97 5.77 -0.79
C ASP A 69 -5.47 6.86 -1.74
N VAL A 70 -6.30 7.88 -1.98
CA VAL A 70 -5.94 9.09 -2.75
C VAL A 70 -4.83 9.86 -2.06
N TYR A 71 -4.88 9.96 -0.73
CA TYR A 71 -3.85 10.64 0.04
C TYR A 71 -2.50 9.91 -0.02
N SER A 72 -2.48 8.57 0.10
CA SER A 72 -1.24 7.79 -0.06
C SER A 72 -0.65 7.92 -1.46
N GLU A 73 -1.47 7.87 -2.50
CA GLU A 73 -1.00 8.01 -3.87
C GLU A 73 -0.44 9.42 -4.15
N TRP A 74 -1.00 10.44 -3.49
CA TRP A 74 -0.45 11.80 -3.52
C TRP A 74 0.92 11.90 -2.83
N VAL A 75 1.11 11.21 -1.70
CA VAL A 75 2.42 11.12 -1.02
C VAL A 75 3.45 10.45 -1.93
N ASP A 76 3.11 9.30 -2.50
CA ASP A 76 3.99 8.54 -3.38
C ASP A 76 4.37 9.35 -4.64
N ALA A 77 3.39 10.08 -5.22
CA ALA A 77 3.63 10.96 -6.35
C ALA A 77 4.54 12.15 -6.00
N ALA A 78 4.37 12.76 -4.83
CA ALA A 78 5.24 13.84 -4.35
C ALA A 78 6.68 13.35 -4.13
N ASP A 79 6.84 12.18 -3.52
CA ASP A 79 8.14 11.55 -3.29
C ASP A 79 8.82 11.14 -4.60
N ALA A 80 8.07 10.64 -5.58
CA ALA A 80 8.59 10.31 -6.90
C ALA A 80 9.15 11.56 -7.61
N VAL A 81 8.40 12.67 -7.63
CA VAL A 81 8.87 13.94 -8.21
C VAL A 81 10.13 14.45 -7.51
N ALA A 82 10.20 14.32 -6.18
CA ALA A 82 11.38 14.71 -5.42
C ALA A 82 12.62 13.84 -5.76
N LYS A 83 12.43 12.53 -5.97
CA LYS A 83 13.50 11.61 -6.37
C LYS A 83 14.01 11.88 -7.79
N GLU A 84 13.11 12.16 -8.73
CA GLU A 84 13.47 12.50 -10.12
C GLU A 84 14.20 13.84 -10.21
N ALA A 85 13.84 14.82 -9.37
CA ALA A 85 14.54 16.11 -9.29
C ALA A 85 15.92 16.00 -8.59
N GLY A 86 16.10 15.01 -7.72
CA GLY A 86 17.30 14.81 -6.89
C GLY A 86 18.36 13.87 -7.48
N GLY A 87 18.06 13.17 -8.58
CA GLY A 87 19.02 12.32 -9.31
C GLY A 87 19.65 11.21 -8.49
N SER A 88 19.13 9.99 -8.60
CA SER A 88 19.82 8.71 -8.34
C SER A 88 20.79 8.71 -7.14
N ARG A 89 20.27 8.64 -5.91
CA ARG A 89 21.08 8.19 -4.76
C ARG A 89 20.26 7.29 -3.82
N GLY A 90 20.48 5.99 -3.98
CA GLY A 90 20.32 5.01 -2.92
C GLY A 90 19.01 4.23 -2.98
N GLY A 91 19.11 2.95 -3.35
CA GLY A 91 18.14 1.93 -2.94
C GLY A 91 18.00 1.86 -1.42
N PRO A 92 17.08 1.04 -0.88
CA PRO A 92 16.81 0.98 0.55
C PRO A 92 18.11 0.71 1.32
N SER A 93 18.61 1.76 1.99
CA SER A 93 19.80 1.70 2.82
C SER A 93 19.39 1.13 4.17
N THR A 94 19.45 -0.19 4.32
CA THR A 94 19.44 -0.84 5.64
C THR A 94 20.82 -0.67 6.29
N SER A 95 21.28 0.57 6.47
CA SER A 95 22.58 0.86 7.09
C SER A 95 22.43 1.09 8.60
N SER A 96 22.26 -0.01 9.34
CA SER A 96 22.65 -0.04 10.76
C SER A 96 24.05 -0.66 10.91
N ALA A 97 25.03 -0.11 10.18
CA ALA A 97 26.44 -0.44 10.36
C ALA A 97 27.05 0.53 11.38
N ARG A 98 27.31 0.06 12.60
CA ARG A 98 28.12 0.77 13.61
C ARG A 98 29.60 0.64 13.23
N PRO A 99 30.41 1.70 13.23
CA PRO A 99 31.83 1.59 12.89
C PRO A 99 32.62 1.20 14.14
N GLY A 100 33.22 0.01 14.14
CA GLY A 100 34.12 -0.39 15.22
C GLY A 100 34.40 -1.88 15.34
N ALA A 101 34.95 -2.51 14.31
CA ALA A 101 35.64 -3.79 14.48
C ALA A 101 36.65 -4.02 13.35
N ARG A 102 37.92 -3.81 13.68
CA ARG A 102 39.13 -4.43 13.10
C ARG A 102 38.85 -5.66 12.20
N GLN A 103 39.12 -5.54 10.92
CA GLN A 103 39.09 -6.66 9.98
C GLN A 103 40.31 -7.57 10.22
N SER A 104 40.09 -8.77 10.74
CA SER A 104 41.08 -9.84 10.75
C SER A 104 41.08 -10.55 9.39
N ALA A 105 42.28 -10.92 8.91
CA ALA A 105 42.58 -11.41 7.57
C ALA A 105 42.06 -12.83 7.21
N ALA A 106 40.84 -13.20 7.65
CA ALA A 106 40.31 -14.56 7.48
C ALA A 106 39.04 -14.68 6.59
N ASP A 107 38.48 -13.58 6.08
CA ASP A 107 37.18 -13.59 5.37
C ASP A 107 37.28 -13.36 3.85
N ARG A 108 38.26 -14.00 3.18
CA ARG A 108 38.40 -13.95 1.70
C ARG A 108 37.83 -15.17 0.97
N TYR A 109 37.08 -16.06 1.64
CA TYR A 109 36.50 -17.25 1.00
C TYR A 109 35.05 -17.47 1.45
N ALA A 110 34.12 -16.73 0.83
CA ALA A 110 32.69 -17.08 0.78
C ALA A 110 32.03 -16.29 -0.36
N ASN A 111 32.38 -16.61 -1.60
CA ASN A 111 31.53 -16.35 -2.75
C ASN A 111 30.90 -17.71 -3.08
N ASP A 112 29.76 -17.99 -2.45
CA ASP A 112 28.98 -19.20 -2.65
C ASP A 112 27.65 -18.82 -3.31
N ASP A 113 27.34 -19.62 -4.30
CA ASP A 113 26.43 -19.49 -5.42
C ASP A 113 25.00 -19.90 -5.00
N GLU A 114 24.02 -18.98 -4.97
CA GLU A 114 22.61 -19.34 -4.72
C GLU A 114 21.59 -18.48 -5.51
N ASP A 115 21.75 -18.34 -6.82
CA ASP A 115 20.67 -17.84 -7.70
C ASP A 115 20.52 -18.72 -8.96
N ASP A 116 20.01 -19.95 -8.80
CA ASP A 116 19.43 -20.70 -9.94
C ASP A 116 18.40 -21.79 -9.51
N ARG A 117 17.30 -21.37 -8.87
CA ARG A 117 16.09 -22.23 -8.76
C ARG A 117 14.94 -21.67 -9.58
N ARG A 118 15.15 -21.67 -10.90
CA ARG A 118 14.10 -21.46 -11.92
C ARG A 118 13.23 -22.72 -12.00
N TYR A 119 12.00 -22.65 -11.48
CA TYR A 119 11.00 -23.71 -11.62
C TYR A 119 10.55 -23.83 -13.08
N ALA A 120 11.05 -24.83 -13.80
CA ALA A 120 10.53 -25.28 -15.10
C ALA A 120 9.80 -26.61 -14.88
N GLY A 121 8.47 -26.57 -14.87
CA GLY A 121 7.63 -27.75 -14.70
C GLY A 121 7.53 -28.55 -16.00
N GLU A 122 7.95 -29.81 -15.97
CA GLU A 122 7.70 -30.83 -17.01
C GLU A 122 8.14 -32.18 -16.42
N GLY A 123 7.41 -33.30 -16.50
CA GLY A 123 6.14 -33.64 -17.11
C GLY A 123 5.64 -34.96 -16.49
N ILE A 124 4.38 -35.27 -16.78
CA ILE A 124 3.66 -36.51 -16.45
C ILE A 124 4.54 -37.74 -16.75
N VAL A 125 4.69 -38.67 -15.78
CA VAL A 125 5.19 -40.01 -16.07
C VAL A 125 4.00 -40.87 -16.47
N GLU A 126 4.04 -41.37 -17.70
CA GLU A 126 3.10 -42.32 -18.29
C GLU A 126 3.27 -43.66 -17.56
N ASP A 127 2.21 -44.11 -16.89
CA ASP A 127 2.07 -45.45 -16.32
C ASP A 127 1.72 -46.37 -17.50
N ASP A 128 2.72 -47.00 -18.13
CA ASP A 128 2.52 -48.09 -19.08
C ASP A 128 3.56 -49.20 -18.82
N ASP A 129 2.99 -50.32 -18.35
CA ASP A 129 3.20 -51.73 -18.71
C ASP A 129 4.53 -52.51 -18.52
N GLU A 130 4.29 -53.79 -18.15
CA GLU A 130 5.08 -55.01 -18.43
C GLU A 130 5.93 -55.63 -17.30
N TYR A 131 5.30 -56.49 -16.46
CA TYR A 131 5.42 -57.97 -16.51
C TYR A 131 4.72 -58.65 -15.32
#